data_AF-A0A8T4RQE1-F1
#
_entry.id   AF-A0A8T4RQE1-F1
#
_cell.length_a   1.000
_cell.length_b   1.000
_cell.length_c   1.000
_cell.angle_alpha   90.00
_cell.angle_beta   90.00
_cell.angle_gamma   90.00
#
_symmetry.space_group_name_H-M   'P 1'
#
loop_
_entity.id
_entity.type
_entity.pdbx_description
1 polymer ?
#
loop_
_entity_poly.entity_id
_entity_poly.type
_entity_poly.pdbx_seq_one_letter_code
_entity_poly.pdbx_strand_id
1 'polypeptide(L)'
;MGFKFPALAAIMLLAVSCSPENEGSEAGAFKSEEYGFTFSYPADWEQITKDLPNNWAIRKSDNLVIFTVNPTNGKPLNELGVEQALSDFSGSNEGTSEDEAAKSVGVRKFGQEEWYTYAIKFAGEGIDSFVSGTVCGDSHIVVVLVTSPEAEPANLAMYTSMLNSFKCG
;
A
#
# COMPACT_ATOMS: atom_id res chain seq x y z
N MET A 1 -72.68 -2.40 -6.87
CA MET A 1 -71.76 -1.26 -6.66
C MET A 1 -71.37 -1.32 -5.18
N GLY A 2 -70.20 -1.89 -4.84
CA GLY A 2 -68.93 -1.14 -4.63
C GLY A 2 -68.97 -0.51 -3.22
N PHE A 3 -68.07 -0.68 -2.25
CA PHE A 3 -66.69 -1.17 -2.08
C PHE A 3 -66.58 -1.71 -0.62
N LYS A 4 -66.08 -2.93 -0.34
CA LYS A 4 -64.72 -3.29 0.16
C LYS A 4 -64.24 -2.52 1.41
N PHE A 5 -64.27 -3.12 2.61
CA PHE A 5 -63.23 -3.94 3.32
C PHE A 5 -62.35 -3.09 4.28
N PRO A 6 -61.76 -3.67 5.35
CA PRO A 6 -61.94 -3.23 6.73
C PRO A 6 -60.60 -3.05 7.47
N ALA A 7 -60.68 -3.02 8.80
CA ALA A 7 -59.64 -3.41 9.75
C ALA A 7 -58.49 -2.43 9.98
N LEU A 8 -58.63 -1.67 11.08
CA LEU A 8 -57.51 -1.17 11.87
C LEU A 8 -56.62 -2.36 12.26
N ALA A 9 -55.39 -2.38 11.77
CA ALA A 9 -54.31 -3.19 12.34
C ALA A 9 -53.49 -2.29 13.26
N ALA A 10 -53.49 -2.63 14.55
CA ALA A 10 -52.60 -2.04 15.55
C ALA A 10 -51.17 -2.52 15.28
N ILE A 11 -50.27 -1.57 15.01
CA ILE A 11 -48.83 -1.84 14.85
C ILE A 11 -48.20 -1.75 16.25
N MET A 12 -47.77 -2.88 16.79
CA MET A 12 -46.83 -2.93 17.91
C MET A 12 -45.46 -2.46 17.42
N LEU A 13 -45.01 -1.32 17.92
CA LEU A 13 -43.64 -0.82 17.78
C LEU A 13 -42.70 -1.68 18.65
N LEU A 14 -41.98 -2.60 18.01
CA LEU A 14 -40.77 -3.18 18.59
C LEU A 14 -39.67 -2.12 18.49
N ALA A 15 -39.36 -1.48 19.61
CA ALA A 15 -38.15 -0.68 19.76
C ALA A 15 -36.95 -1.65 19.78
N VAL A 16 -36.43 -1.98 18.59
CA VAL A 16 -35.08 -2.52 18.46
C VAL A 16 -34.14 -1.36 18.77
N SER A 17 -33.62 -1.36 19.99
CA SER A 17 -32.47 -0.55 20.38
C SER A 17 -31.28 -1.04 19.56
N CYS A 18 -31.10 -0.50 18.35
CA CYS A 18 -29.81 -0.56 17.67
C CYS A 18 -28.83 0.27 18.49
N SER A 19 -28.10 -0.39 19.39
CA SER A 19 -26.76 0.09 19.73
C SER A 19 -25.98 0.13 18.42
N PRO A 20 -25.38 1.26 18.03
CA PRO A 20 -24.39 1.23 16.96
C PRO A 20 -23.21 0.42 17.49
N GLU A 21 -23.17 -0.86 17.14
CA GLU A 21 -21.93 -1.60 17.09
C GLU A 21 -21.03 -0.81 16.15
N ASN A 22 -20.02 -0.19 16.76
CA ASN A 22 -18.95 0.46 16.07
C ASN A 22 -18.27 -0.64 15.26
N GLU A 23 -18.65 -0.80 14.00
CA GLU A 23 -17.98 -1.66 13.03
C GLU A 23 -16.54 -1.16 12.96
N GLY A 24 -15.67 -1.77 13.78
CA GLY A 24 -14.24 -1.64 13.65
C GLY A 24 -13.91 -2.14 12.26
N SER A 25 -13.70 -1.20 11.34
CA SER A 25 -13.40 -1.47 9.94
C SER A 25 -12.22 -2.44 9.89
N GLU A 26 -12.50 -3.72 9.58
CA GLU A 26 -11.47 -4.76 9.54
C GLU A 26 -10.45 -4.38 8.48
N ALA A 27 -9.17 -4.36 8.85
CA ALA A 27 -8.08 -4.00 7.94
C ALA A 27 -8.22 -4.78 6.61
N GLY A 28 -8.06 -4.07 5.49
CA GLY A 28 -7.98 -4.71 4.19
C GLY A 28 -6.80 -5.66 4.12
N ALA A 29 -6.94 -6.76 3.38
CA ALA A 29 -5.88 -7.73 3.16
C ALA A 29 -5.72 -7.98 1.67
N PHE A 30 -4.47 -8.11 1.23
CA PHE A 30 -4.12 -8.50 -0.12
C PHE A 30 -3.34 -9.81 -0.09
N LYS A 31 -3.58 -10.66 -1.08
CA LYS A 31 -2.83 -11.89 -1.32
C LYS A 31 -2.54 -12.01 -2.81
N SER A 32 -1.27 -12.15 -3.18
CA SER A 32 -0.87 -12.61 -4.51
C SER A 32 -0.71 -14.12 -4.49
N GLU A 33 -1.59 -14.82 -5.22
CA GLU A 33 -1.43 -16.27 -5.43
C GLU A 33 -0.26 -16.58 -6.38
N GLU A 34 0.04 -15.68 -7.32
CA GLU A 34 1.12 -15.87 -8.31
C GLU A 34 2.51 -15.74 -7.69
N TYR A 35 2.71 -14.73 -6.83
CA TYR A 35 4.01 -14.42 -6.24
C TYR A 35 4.12 -14.81 -4.77
N GLY A 36 3.08 -15.43 -4.20
CA GLY A 36 3.13 -16.03 -2.88
C GLY A 36 3.44 -15.03 -1.75
N PHE A 37 2.80 -13.87 -1.74
CA PHE A 37 2.92 -12.94 -0.61
C PHE A 37 1.57 -12.38 -0.17
N THR A 38 1.53 -11.89 1.06
CA THR A 38 0.37 -11.22 1.64
C THR A 38 0.79 -9.93 2.34
N PHE A 39 -0.13 -8.99 2.47
CA PHE A 39 0.02 -7.83 3.35
C PHE A 39 -1.37 -7.30 3.74
N SER A 40 -1.41 -6.47 4.77
CA SER A 40 -2.61 -5.77 5.21
C SER A 40 -2.47 -4.27 4.95
N TYR A 41 -3.60 -3.60 4.71
CA TYR A 41 -3.70 -2.16 4.50
C TYR A 41 -4.93 -1.61 5.23
N PRO A 42 -5.01 -0.29 5.50
CA PRO A 42 -6.13 0.25 6.24
C PRO A 42 -7.46 0.03 5.50
N ALA A 43 -8.50 -0.29 6.25
CA ALA A 43 -9.80 -0.69 5.73
C ALA A 43 -10.52 0.39 4.91
N ASP A 44 -10.16 1.66 5.13
CA ASP A 44 -10.70 2.82 4.43
C ASP A 44 -9.90 3.22 3.19
N TRP A 45 -8.94 2.38 2.77
CA TRP A 45 -8.21 2.52 1.51
C TRP A 45 -8.76 1.57 0.45
N GLU A 46 -8.80 2.02 -0.79
CA GLU A 46 -9.37 1.27 -1.90
C GLU A 46 -8.27 0.76 -2.83
N GLN A 47 -8.34 -0.52 -3.22
CA GLN A 47 -7.54 -1.04 -4.32
C GLN A 47 -8.11 -0.52 -5.65
N ILE A 48 -7.33 0.30 -6.36
CA ILE A 48 -7.81 1.00 -7.57
C ILE A 48 -7.39 0.33 -8.88
N THR A 49 -6.48 -0.63 -8.84
CA THR A 49 -6.08 -1.44 -9.99
C THR A 49 -6.72 -2.82 -9.89
N LYS A 50 -7.50 -3.16 -10.90
CA LYS A 50 -7.98 -4.52 -11.15
C LYS A 50 -7.20 -5.06 -12.36
N ASP A 51 -6.84 -6.34 -12.32
CA ASP A 51 -6.38 -7.10 -13.49
C ASP A 51 -4.95 -6.82 -14.01
N LEU A 52 -4.05 -6.31 -13.17
CA LEU A 52 -2.60 -6.27 -13.48
C LEU A 52 -1.87 -7.31 -12.61
N PRO A 53 -1.22 -8.33 -13.21
CA PRO A 53 -0.64 -9.43 -12.44
C PRO A 53 0.52 -8.95 -11.56
N ASN A 54 1.38 -8.10 -12.11
CA ASN A 54 2.64 -7.69 -11.51
C ASN A 54 2.64 -6.24 -10.97
N ASN A 55 1.51 -5.55 -11.03
CA ASN A 55 1.41 -4.17 -10.55
C ASN A 55 0.05 -3.94 -9.92
N TRP A 56 -0.02 -3.26 -8.79
CA TRP A 56 -1.29 -2.78 -8.27
C TRP A 56 -1.09 -1.54 -7.43
N ALA A 57 -2.19 -0.84 -7.15
CA ALA A 57 -2.17 0.35 -6.33
C ALA A 57 -3.35 0.41 -5.38
N ILE A 58 -3.10 0.98 -4.21
CA ILE A 58 -4.08 1.24 -3.17
C ILE A 58 -4.10 2.74 -2.92
N ARG A 59 -5.29 3.33 -2.87
CA ARG A 59 -5.47 4.78 -2.81
C ARG A 59 -6.37 5.19 -1.65
N LYS A 60 -6.06 6.35 -1.07
CA LYS A 60 -6.98 7.13 -0.23
C LYS A 60 -6.80 8.61 -0.48
N SER A 61 -7.85 9.26 -0.98
CA SER A 61 -7.82 10.67 -1.40
C SER A 61 -6.68 10.92 -2.40
N ASP A 62 -5.70 11.76 -2.08
CA ASP A 62 -4.56 12.06 -2.96
C ASP A 62 -3.32 11.20 -2.66
N ASN A 63 -3.43 10.26 -1.72
CA ASN A 63 -2.33 9.37 -1.34
C ASN A 63 -2.44 8.04 -2.08
N LEU A 64 -1.30 7.52 -2.47
CA LEU A 64 -1.20 6.32 -3.29
C LEU A 64 -0.08 5.42 -2.75
N VAL A 65 -0.35 4.13 -2.63
CA VAL A 65 0.68 3.10 -2.47
C VAL A 65 0.68 2.26 -3.73
N ILE A 66 1.80 2.25 -4.45
CA ILE A 66 2.02 1.47 -5.66
C ILE A 66 2.85 0.24 -5.30
N PHE A 67 2.50 -0.90 -5.88
CA PHE A 67 3.25 -2.13 -5.78
C PHE A 67 3.63 -2.61 -7.17
N THR A 68 4.85 -3.09 -7.30
CA THR A 68 5.40 -3.68 -8.52
C THR A 68 6.17 -4.94 -8.19
N VAL A 69 6.05 -5.94 -9.06
CA VAL A 69 6.80 -7.19 -8.97
C VAL A 69 7.72 -7.30 -10.17
N ASN A 70 9.01 -7.41 -9.88
CA ASN A 70 10.09 -7.59 -10.84
C ASN A 70 10.80 -8.93 -10.57
N PRO A 71 11.48 -9.54 -11.54
CA PRO A 71 12.37 -10.67 -11.26
C PRO A 71 13.61 -10.20 -10.48
N THR A 72 14.11 -11.02 -9.54
CA THR A 72 15.37 -10.73 -8.84
C THR A 72 16.61 -10.94 -9.72
N ASN A 73 16.51 -11.84 -10.70
CA ASN A 73 17.64 -12.33 -11.49
C ASN A 73 18.83 -12.80 -10.62
N GLY A 74 18.55 -13.32 -9.43
CA GLY A 74 19.57 -13.80 -8.47
C GLY A 74 20.38 -12.70 -7.78
N LYS A 75 19.99 -11.42 -7.93
CA LYS A 75 20.71 -10.30 -7.32
C LYS A 75 20.40 -10.17 -5.83
N PRO A 76 21.39 -9.79 -5.00
CA PRO A 76 21.16 -9.52 -3.58
C PRO A 76 20.31 -8.26 -3.38
N LEU A 77 19.59 -8.21 -2.26
CA LEU A 77 18.65 -7.13 -1.92
C LEU A 77 19.26 -5.72 -2.01
N ASN A 78 20.49 -5.55 -1.55
CA ASN A 78 21.15 -4.24 -1.59
C ASN A 78 21.42 -3.78 -3.02
N GLU A 79 21.86 -4.69 -3.91
CA GLU A 79 22.08 -4.39 -5.33
C GLU A 79 20.76 -4.01 -6.02
N LEU A 80 19.68 -4.76 -5.76
CA LEU A 80 18.34 -4.42 -6.24
C LEU A 80 17.89 -3.02 -5.79
N GLY A 81 18.19 -2.65 -4.54
CA GLY A 81 17.88 -1.33 -4.01
C GLY A 81 18.66 -0.20 -4.69
N VAL A 82 19.95 -0.39 -4.95
CA VAL A 82 20.77 0.59 -5.68
C VAL A 82 20.28 0.73 -7.13
N GLU A 83 19.95 -0.36 -7.79
CA GLU A 83 19.41 -0.34 -9.16
C GLU A 83 18.06 0.38 -9.24
N GLN A 84 17.17 0.13 -8.30
CA GLN A 84 15.88 0.83 -8.23
C GLN A 84 16.08 2.33 -7.99
N ALA A 85 16.96 2.69 -7.03
CA ALA A 85 17.27 4.10 -6.75
C ALA A 85 17.88 4.81 -7.97
N LEU A 86 18.83 4.18 -8.66
CA LEU A 86 19.41 4.70 -9.90
C LEU A 86 18.35 4.93 -10.98
N SER A 87 17.46 3.96 -11.19
CA SER A 87 16.36 4.07 -12.14
C SER A 87 15.46 5.26 -11.79
N ASP A 88 15.05 5.39 -10.53
CA ASP A 88 14.14 6.45 -10.10
C ASP A 88 14.77 7.84 -10.20
N PHE A 89 16.02 8.01 -9.77
CA PHE A 89 16.73 9.29 -9.86
C PHE A 89 17.11 9.67 -11.29
N SER A 90 17.39 8.70 -12.16
CA SER A 90 17.65 9.00 -13.58
C SER A 90 16.44 9.62 -14.28
N GLY A 91 15.22 9.32 -13.80
CA GLY A 91 13.97 9.92 -14.26
C GLY A 91 13.71 11.33 -13.72
N SER A 92 14.42 11.78 -12.67
CA SER A 92 14.17 13.07 -11.99
C SER A 92 15.04 14.23 -12.50
N ASN A 93 15.65 14.12 -13.69
CA ASN A 93 16.49 15.14 -14.36
C ASN A 93 17.79 15.54 -13.62
N GLU A 94 18.19 14.83 -12.57
CA GLU A 94 19.50 14.98 -11.94
C GLU A 94 20.27 13.67 -12.13
N GLY A 95 21.33 13.70 -12.95
CA GLY A 95 22.18 12.54 -13.16
C GLY A 95 22.78 12.11 -11.83
N THR A 96 22.29 10.99 -11.30
CA THR A 96 22.73 10.44 -10.01
C THR A 96 23.75 9.34 -10.26
N SER A 97 24.90 9.44 -9.60
CA SER A 97 25.92 8.40 -9.67
C SER A 97 25.53 7.16 -8.83
N GLU A 98 26.11 6.01 -9.16
CA GLU A 98 25.93 4.77 -8.38
C GLU A 98 26.29 4.95 -6.90
N ASP A 99 27.37 5.68 -6.62
CA ASP A 99 27.81 5.98 -5.25
C ASP A 99 26.79 6.83 -4.47
N GLU A 100 26.08 7.74 -5.14
CA GLU A 100 25.05 8.56 -4.53
C GLU A 100 23.78 7.74 -4.27
N ALA A 101 23.37 6.93 -5.24
CA ALA A 101 22.25 6.00 -5.07
C ALA A 101 22.53 5.03 -3.92
N ALA A 102 23.71 4.41 -3.86
CA ALA A 102 24.11 3.49 -2.80
C ALA A 102 24.07 4.14 -1.40
N LYS A 103 24.42 5.43 -1.28
CA LYS A 103 24.33 6.16 0.01
C LYS A 103 22.91 6.48 0.43
N SER A 104 21.97 6.58 -0.51
CA SER A 104 20.57 6.85 -0.22
C SER A 104 19.81 5.62 0.26
N VAL A 105 20.27 4.43 -0.15
CA VAL A 105 19.62 3.15 0.12
C VAL A 105 20.02 2.64 1.51
N GLY A 106 19.02 2.44 2.37
CA GLY A 106 19.19 1.80 3.68
C GLY A 106 18.44 0.47 3.76
N VAL A 107 19.10 -0.57 4.26
CA VAL A 107 18.47 -1.87 4.53
C VAL A 107 18.02 -1.96 5.98
N ARG A 108 16.76 -2.38 6.20
CA ARG A 108 16.15 -2.53 7.52
C ARG A 108 15.10 -3.63 7.52
N LYS A 109 14.71 -4.10 8.70
CA LYS A 109 13.67 -5.11 8.87
C LYS A 109 12.31 -4.49 9.12
N PHE A 110 11.30 -5.00 8.42
CA PHE A 110 9.89 -4.78 8.72
C PHE A 110 9.20 -6.14 8.81
N GLY A 111 8.57 -6.43 9.95
CA GLY A 111 8.07 -7.76 10.24
C GLY A 111 9.18 -8.81 10.21
N GLN A 112 9.03 -9.80 9.34
CA GLN A 112 10.01 -10.90 9.17
C GLN A 112 10.99 -10.67 8.01
N GLU A 113 10.71 -9.72 7.13
CA GLU A 113 11.47 -9.51 5.89
C GLU A 113 12.49 -8.38 6.02
N GLU A 114 13.58 -8.49 5.24
CA GLU A 114 14.53 -7.40 5.03
C GLU A 114 14.10 -6.56 3.83
N TRP A 115 14.20 -5.25 3.98
CA TRP A 115 13.79 -4.26 2.99
C TRP A 115 14.90 -3.28 2.75
N TYR A 116 15.24 -3.02 1.49
CA TYR A 116 15.91 -1.77 1.17
C TYR A 116 14.88 -0.65 1.15
N THR A 117 15.31 0.58 1.43
CA THR A 117 14.44 1.74 1.49
C THR A 117 15.20 3.02 1.17
N TYR A 118 14.52 4.00 0.60
CA TYR A 118 14.99 5.37 0.42
C TYR A 118 13.79 6.30 0.20
N ALA A 119 14.05 7.61 0.15
CA ALA A 119 13.02 8.61 -0.10
C ALA A 119 13.46 9.55 -1.23
N ILE A 120 12.50 10.00 -2.02
CA ILE A 120 12.67 10.99 -3.08
C ILE A 120 11.77 12.17 -2.74
N LYS A 121 12.34 13.38 -2.71
CA LYS A 121 11.58 14.60 -2.43
C LYS A 121 11.43 15.42 -3.71
N PHE A 122 10.21 15.54 -4.20
CA PHE A 122 9.91 16.37 -5.37
C PHE A 122 9.48 17.77 -4.90
N ALA A 123 10.46 18.56 -4.42
CA ALA A 123 10.21 19.86 -3.79
C ALA A 123 9.41 20.84 -4.66
N GLY A 124 9.50 20.73 -5.99
CA GLY A 124 8.71 21.54 -6.94
C GLY A 124 7.28 21.05 -7.18
N GLU A 125 6.97 19.81 -6.80
CA GLU A 125 5.66 19.17 -7.04
C GLU A 125 4.84 19.05 -5.76
N GLY A 126 5.43 19.31 -4.59
CA GLY A 126 4.74 19.17 -3.30
C GLY A 126 4.40 17.71 -2.98
N ILE A 127 5.23 16.78 -3.46
CA ILE A 127 5.08 15.34 -3.29
C ILE A 127 6.38 14.75 -2.77
N ASP A 128 6.26 13.85 -1.81
CA ASP A 128 7.33 12.99 -1.31
C ASP A 128 6.99 11.53 -1.63
N SER A 129 8.01 10.79 -2.08
CA SER A 129 7.92 9.37 -2.38
C SER A 129 8.82 8.57 -1.45
N PHE A 130 8.28 7.52 -0.84
CA PHE A 130 9.03 6.57 -0.02
C PHE A 130 9.02 5.22 -0.72
N VAL A 131 10.21 4.76 -1.11
CA VAL A 131 10.39 3.52 -1.83
C VAL A 131 10.90 2.46 -0.87
N SER A 132 10.35 1.26 -0.95
CA SER A 132 10.84 0.10 -0.20
C SER A 132 10.73 -1.13 -1.07
N GLY A 133 11.75 -1.99 -1.06
CA GLY A 133 11.68 -3.26 -1.77
C GLY A 133 12.22 -4.42 -0.98
N THR A 134 11.69 -5.61 -1.22
CA THR A 134 12.08 -6.88 -0.60
C THR A 134 12.14 -8.01 -1.63
N VAL A 135 12.64 -9.17 -1.21
CA VAL A 135 12.74 -10.36 -2.04
C VAL A 135 11.83 -11.45 -1.48
N CYS A 136 11.00 -12.03 -2.34
CA CYS A 136 10.10 -13.14 -2.05
C CYS A 136 10.31 -14.25 -3.08
N GLY A 137 11.10 -15.26 -2.74
CA GLY A 137 11.59 -16.24 -3.71
C GLY A 137 12.38 -15.57 -4.83
N ASP A 138 11.98 -15.79 -6.08
CA ASP A 138 12.60 -15.15 -7.27
C ASP A 138 11.98 -13.79 -7.63
N SER A 139 11.10 -13.26 -6.78
CA SER A 139 10.39 -12.01 -6.98
C SER A 139 10.98 -10.87 -6.15
N HIS A 140 11.28 -9.76 -6.80
CA HIS A 140 11.61 -8.47 -6.20
C HIS A 140 10.33 -7.64 -6.12
N ILE A 141 9.84 -7.43 -4.90
CA ILE A 141 8.60 -6.70 -4.62
C ILE A 141 8.97 -5.28 -4.24
N VAL A 142 8.56 -4.29 -5.04
CA VAL A 142 8.76 -2.86 -4.79
C VAL A 142 7.44 -2.25 -4.35
N VAL A 143 7.48 -1.44 -3.30
CA VAL A 143 6.35 -0.69 -2.77
C VAL A 143 6.75 0.78 -2.70
N VAL A 144 5.87 1.66 -3.17
CA VAL A 144 6.10 3.11 -3.21
C VAL A 144 4.91 3.80 -2.57
N LEU A 145 5.13 4.52 -1.47
CA LEU A 145 4.18 5.50 -0.97
C LEU A 145 4.42 6.83 -1.69
N VAL A 146 3.38 7.40 -2.28
CA VAL A 146 3.34 8.77 -2.80
C VAL A 146 2.40 9.59 -1.91
N THR A 147 2.91 10.65 -1.32
CA THR A 147 2.19 11.48 -0.34
C THR A 147 2.58 12.95 -0.45
N SER A 148 1.73 13.86 0.01
CA SER A 148 2.16 15.25 0.23
C SER A 148 3.01 15.37 1.51
N PRO A 149 3.91 16.38 1.61
CA PRO A 149 4.71 16.63 2.81
C PRO A 149 3.87 16.85 4.08
N GLU A 150 2.69 17.45 3.94
CA GLU A 150 1.77 17.70 5.06
C GLU A 150 1.17 16.41 5.61
N ALA A 151 0.89 15.43 4.74
CA ALA A 151 0.33 14.13 5.10
C ALA A 151 1.39 13.08 5.44
N GLU A 152 2.68 13.37 5.17
CA GLU A 152 3.81 12.45 5.35
C GLU A 152 3.81 11.76 6.72
N PRO A 153 3.70 12.46 7.87
CA PRO A 153 3.85 11.78 9.17
C PRO A 153 2.79 10.70 9.42
N ALA A 154 1.54 10.95 9.02
CA ALA A 154 0.45 10.00 9.18
C ALA A 154 0.57 8.83 8.19
N ASN A 155 0.91 9.14 6.93
CA ASN A 155 1.02 8.15 5.88
C ASN A 155 2.26 7.27 6.03
N LEU A 156 3.36 7.78 6.57
CA LEU A 156 4.56 6.99 6.81
C LEU A 156 4.35 5.95 7.91
N ALA A 157 3.58 6.29 8.95
CA ALA A 157 3.20 5.33 10.00
C ALA A 157 2.32 4.21 9.44
N MET A 158 1.35 4.56 8.61
CA MET A 158 0.49 3.62 7.89
C MET A 158 1.30 2.71 6.95
N TYR A 159 2.16 3.31 6.13
CA TYR A 159 3.02 2.61 5.19
C TYR A 159 3.96 1.63 5.90
N THR A 160 4.57 2.07 7.01
CA THR A 160 5.38 1.21 7.88
C THR A 160 4.56 0.05 8.46
N SER A 161 3.30 0.26 8.82
CA SER A 161 2.41 -0.81 9.25
C SER A 161 2.15 -1.83 8.13
N MET A 162 1.96 -1.37 6.89
CA MET A 162 1.80 -2.25 5.73
C MET A 162 3.05 -3.10 5.51
N LEU A 163 4.25 -2.49 5.50
CA LEU A 163 5.51 -3.21 5.38
C LEU A 163 5.71 -4.24 6.51
N ASN A 164 5.34 -3.90 7.76
CA ASN A 164 5.42 -4.84 8.88
C ASN A 164 4.43 -6.01 8.78
N SER A 165 3.32 -5.83 8.08
CA SER A 165 2.31 -6.87 7.86
C SER A 165 2.66 -7.80 6.69
N PHE A 166 3.64 -7.41 5.87
CA PHE A 166 4.04 -8.17 4.69
C PHE A 166 4.64 -9.52 5.09
N LYS A 167 4.25 -10.57 4.37
CA LYS A 167 4.75 -11.93 4.58
C LYS A 167 4.95 -12.62 3.24
N CYS A 168 6.12 -13.23 3.07
CA CYS A 168 6.32 -14.27 2.08
C CYS A 168 5.66 -15.58 2.50
N GLY A 169 5.05 -16.26 1.54
CA GLY A 169 4.33 -17.54 1.68
C GLY A 169 5.12 -18.74 1.19
#